data_AF-A0AA37Q927-F1
#
_entry.id   AF-A0AA37Q927-F1
#
_cell.length_a   1.000
_cell.length_b   1.000
_cell.length_c   1.000
_cell.angle_alpha   90.00
_cell.angle_beta   90.00
_cell.angle_gamma   90.00
#
_symmetry.space_group_name_H-M   'P 1'
#
loop_
_entity.id
_entity.type
_entity.pdbx_description
1 polymer ?
#
loop_
_entity_poly.entity_id
_entity_poly.type
_entity_poly.pdbx_seq_one_letter_code
_entity_poly.pdbx_strand_id
1 'polypeptide(L)'
;MTAPTDTHRRAALRGRESVARWRLRGAVWAGGLYTITFAVLSVVPLLEPGGPEWGSLVVMVLATLGTAWATLRLRRGSRVAACALLGWFVFTKLASWLITGQPLWHGAIWTLIIGGALVNGVWGAFELARVARESADVPPAPAYATSRRLTFGERA
;
A
#
# COMPACT_ATOMS: atom_id res chain seq x y z
N MET A 1 7.35 20.70 32.09
CA MET A 1 6.69 20.06 30.93
C MET A 1 5.61 19.15 31.47
N THR A 2 4.34 19.53 31.35
CA THR A 2 3.20 18.69 31.77
C THR A 2 3.05 17.53 30.80
N ALA A 3 2.96 16.29 31.32
CA ALA A 3 2.70 15.13 30.48
C ALA A 3 1.40 15.36 29.69
N PRO A 4 1.37 15.07 28.37
CA PRO A 4 0.16 15.24 27.58
C PRO A 4 -0.95 14.36 28.18
N THR A 5 -2.13 14.95 28.41
CA THR A 5 -3.28 14.19 28.92
C THR A 5 -3.61 13.05 27.95
N ASP A 6 -4.13 11.93 28.46
CA ASP A 6 -4.46 10.74 27.65
C ASP A 6 -5.37 11.06 26.44
N THR A 7 -6.18 12.11 26.55
CA THR A 7 -7.01 12.63 25.47
C THR A 7 -6.18 13.24 24.33
N HIS A 8 -5.16 14.06 24.64
CA HIS A 8 -4.24 14.59 23.62
C HIS A 8 -3.41 13.47 22.97
N ARG A 9 -2.96 12.49 23.76
CA ARG A 9 -2.20 11.33 23.25
C ARG A 9 -3.04 10.51 22.25
N ARG A 10 -4.31 10.27 22.55
CA ARG A 10 -5.25 9.59 21.64
C ARG A 10 -5.52 10.37 20.35
N ALA A 11 -5.72 11.68 20.46
CA ALA A 11 -5.94 12.53 19.28
C ALA A 11 -4.71 12.52 18.35
N ALA A 12 -3.51 12.62 18.92
CA ALA A 12 -2.26 12.55 18.16
C ALA A 12 -2.11 11.19 17.45
N LEU A 13 -2.39 10.07 18.12
CA LEU A 13 -2.33 8.73 17.52
C LEU A 13 -3.30 8.57 16.34
N ARG A 14 -4.55 9.03 16.48
CA ARG A 14 -5.54 9.02 15.38
C ARG A 14 -5.08 9.86 14.18
N GLY A 15 -4.43 11.00 14.44
CA GLY A 15 -3.84 11.84 13.41
C GLY A 15 -2.73 11.13 12.62
N ARG A 16 -1.82 10.44 13.32
CA ARG A 16 -0.77 9.65 12.64
C ARG A 16 -1.35 8.47 11.88
N GLU A 17 -2.36 7.81 12.46
CA GLU A 17 -3.05 6.70 11.81
C GLU A 17 -3.71 7.11 10.49
N SER A 18 -4.41 8.26 10.46
CA SER A 18 -5.10 8.74 9.26
C SER A 18 -4.12 9.07 8.13
N VAL A 19 -3.00 9.72 8.46
CA VAL A 19 -1.91 10.02 7.51
C VAL A 19 -1.29 8.73 6.98
N ALA A 20 -1.01 7.77 7.86
CA ALA A 20 -0.42 6.49 7.45
C ALA A 20 -1.37 5.67 6.55
N ARG A 21 -2.68 5.68 6.85
CA ARG A 21 -3.71 5.08 5.97
C ARG A 21 -3.84 5.79 4.63
N TRP A 22 -3.67 7.11 4.58
CA TRP A 22 -3.66 7.86 3.32
C TRP A 22 -2.46 7.45 2.45
N ARG A 23 -1.26 7.36 3.05
CA ARG A 23 -0.05 6.87 2.36
C ARG A 23 -0.22 5.46 1.82
N LEU A 24 -0.79 4.55 2.62
CA LEU A 24 -1.10 3.19 2.16
C LEU A 24 -2.09 3.18 0.99
N ARG A 25 -3.14 4.02 1.01
CA ARG A 25 -4.09 4.11 -0.11
C ARG A 25 -3.41 4.51 -1.42
N GLY A 26 -2.50 5.48 -1.37
CA GLY A 26 -1.70 5.86 -2.54
C GLY A 26 -0.85 4.70 -3.07
N ALA A 27 -0.20 3.96 -2.17
CA ALA A 27 0.62 2.81 -2.56
C ALA A 27 -0.20 1.63 -3.11
N VAL A 28 -1.38 1.37 -2.55
CA VAL A 28 -2.30 0.34 -3.06
C VAL A 28 -2.80 0.71 -4.46
N TRP A 29 -3.12 1.98 -4.70
CA TRP A 29 -3.47 2.44 -6.04
C TRP A 29 -2.31 2.24 -7.02
N ALA A 30 -1.09 2.63 -6.65
CA ALA A 30 0.10 2.44 -7.47
C ALA A 30 0.40 0.95 -7.74
N GLY A 31 0.28 0.10 -6.72
CA GLY A 31 0.41 -1.36 -6.87
C GLY A 31 -0.66 -1.96 -7.79
N GLY A 32 -1.90 -1.45 -7.72
CA GLY A 32 -2.98 -1.84 -8.62
C GLY A 32 -2.71 -1.45 -10.07
N LEU A 33 -2.28 -0.20 -10.30
CA LEU A 33 -1.88 0.27 -11.64
C LEU A 33 -0.75 -0.59 -12.20
N TYR A 34 0.26 -0.87 -11.38
CA TYR A 34 1.39 -1.70 -11.75
C TYR A 34 1.00 -3.14 -12.09
N THR A 35 0.05 -3.72 -11.33
CA THR A 35 -0.52 -5.04 -11.62
C THR A 35 -1.23 -5.07 -12.97
N ILE A 36 -1.99 -4.01 -13.30
CA ILE A 36 -2.68 -3.90 -14.60
C ILE A 36 -1.66 -3.86 -15.74
N THR A 37 -0.57 -3.10 -15.59
CA THR A 37 0.50 -3.07 -16.60
C THR A 37 1.06 -4.47 -16.86
N PHE A 38 1.36 -5.24 -15.81
CA PHE A 38 1.82 -6.63 -15.95
C PHE A 38 0.77 -7.55 -16.59
N ALA A 39 -0.50 -7.39 -16.22
CA ALA A 39 -1.58 -8.16 -16.81
C ALA A 39 -1.68 -7.91 -18.33
N VAL A 40 -1.60 -6.65 -18.76
CA VAL A 40 -1.60 -6.30 -20.20
C VAL A 40 -0.37 -6.88 -20.90
N LEU A 41 0.82 -6.72 -20.30
CA LEU A 41 2.06 -7.27 -20.86
C LEU A 41 2.07 -8.80 -20.93
N SER A 42 1.33 -9.49 -20.05
CA SER A 42 1.21 -10.95 -20.09
C SER A 42 0.49 -11.47 -21.32
N VAL A 43 -0.24 -10.62 -22.05
CA VAL A 43 -0.89 -11.01 -23.32
C VAL A 43 0.09 -10.96 -24.50
N VAL A 44 1.17 -10.18 -24.41
CA VAL A 44 2.14 -10.00 -25.51
C VAL A 44 2.73 -11.32 -26.00
N PRO A 45 3.18 -12.25 -25.13
CA PRO A 45 3.67 -13.56 -25.56
C PRO A 45 2.68 -14.40 -26.38
N LEU A 46 1.36 -14.14 -26.28
CA LEU A 46 0.34 -14.85 -27.06
C LEU A 46 0.21 -14.33 -28.49
N LEU A 47 0.68 -13.10 -28.74
CA LEU A 47 0.51 -12.39 -30.00
C LEU A 47 1.76 -12.50 -30.90
N GLU A 48 2.76 -13.28 -30.50
CA GLU A 48 3.99 -13.40 -31.27
C GLU A 48 3.78 -14.15 -32.60
N PRO A 49 4.35 -13.65 -33.72
CA PRO A 49 4.15 -14.25 -35.04
C PRO A 49 4.63 -15.70 -35.17
N GLY A 50 5.57 -16.12 -34.30
CA GLY A 50 6.09 -17.49 -34.23
C GLY A 50 5.21 -18.47 -33.46
N GLY A 51 4.07 -18.00 -32.92
CA GLY A 51 3.22 -18.74 -32.00
C GLY A 51 3.49 -18.38 -30.53
N PRO A 52 2.66 -18.88 -29.60
CA PRO A 52 2.73 -18.45 -28.20
C PRO A 52 4.03 -18.86 -27.50
N GLU A 53 4.73 -17.90 -26.90
CA GLU A 53 5.83 -18.20 -25.99
C GLU A 53 5.31 -18.60 -24.60
N TRP A 54 4.92 -19.86 -24.45
CA TRP A 54 4.33 -20.38 -23.21
C TRP A 54 5.20 -20.15 -21.97
N GLY A 55 6.53 -20.22 -22.10
CA GLY A 55 7.46 -19.95 -21.00
C GLY A 55 7.33 -18.51 -20.48
N SER A 56 7.45 -17.54 -21.39
CA SER A 56 7.30 -16.11 -21.10
C SER A 56 5.91 -15.79 -20.54
N LEU A 57 4.86 -16.40 -21.11
CA LEU A 57 3.49 -16.26 -20.63
C LEU A 57 3.34 -16.70 -19.16
N VAL A 58 3.81 -17.90 -18.82
CA VAL A 58 3.70 -18.44 -17.45
C VAL A 58 4.41 -17.52 -16.45
N VAL A 59 5.62 -17.06 -16.78
CA VAL A 59 6.38 -16.14 -15.91
C VAL A 59 5.61 -14.82 -15.71
N MET A 60 5.05 -14.25 -16.78
CA MET A 60 4.31 -12.98 -16.70
C MET A 60 2.99 -13.11 -15.92
N VAL A 61 2.27 -14.23 -16.08
CA VAL A 61 1.06 -14.51 -15.29
C VAL A 61 1.41 -14.66 -13.81
N LEU A 62 2.45 -15.42 -13.47
CA LEU A 62 2.89 -15.56 -12.08
C LEU A 62 3.34 -14.23 -11.47
N ALA A 63 4.06 -13.39 -12.22
CA ALA A 63 4.44 -12.05 -11.79
C ALA A 63 3.20 -11.16 -11.53
N THR A 64 2.19 -11.24 -12.41
CA THR A 64 0.92 -10.52 -12.26
C THR A 64 0.17 -10.97 -11.00
N LEU A 65 0.06 -12.28 -10.78
CA LEU A 65 -0.60 -12.82 -9.58
C LEU A 65 0.16 -12.48 -8.29
N GLY A 66 1.49 -12.53 -8.33
CA GLY A 66 2.35 -12.16 -7.20
C GLY A 66 2.19 -10.69 -6.82
N THR A 67 2.21 -9.78 -7.81
CA THR A 67 1.98 -8.34 -7.58
C THR A 67 0.56 -8.04 -7.10
N ALA A 68 -0.45 -8.70 -7.66
CA ALA A 68 -1.83 -8.59 -7.19
C ALA A 68 -1.98 -9.03 -5.72
N TRP A 69 -1.43 -10.20 -5.37
CA TRP A 69 -1.47 -10.73 -4.01
C TRP A 69 -0.75 -9.82 -3.01
N ALA A 70 0.44 -9.34 -3.37
CA ALA A 70 1.20 -8.43 -2.52
C ALA A 70 0.45 -7.10 -2.35
N THR A 71 -0.24 -6.60 -3.37
CA THR A 71 -1.07 -5.38 -3.29
C THR A 71 -2.26 -5.58 -2.35
N LEU A 72 -2.93 -6.74 -2.40
CA LEU A 72 -3.99 -7.08 -1.45
C LEU A 72 -3.47 -7.16 0.00
N ARG A 73 -2.30 -7.74 0.20
CA ARG A 73 -1.65 -7.79 1.53
C ARG A 73 -1.23 -6.41 2.01
N LEU A 74 -0.75 -5.53 1.12
CA LEU A 74 -0.42 -4.15 1.42
C LEU A 74 -1.66 -3.36 1.87
N ARG A 75 -2.82 -3.59 1.25
CA ARG A 75 -4.10 -2.99 1.66
C ARG A 75 -4.48 -3.32 3.11
N ARG A 76 -4.03 -4.48 3.62
CA ARG A 76 -4.20 -4.89 5.02
C ARG A 76 -3.11 -4.35 5.96
N GLY A 77 -2.21 -3.49 5.47
CA GLY A 77 -1.11 -2.92 6.25
C GLY A 77 0.10 -3.84 6.42
N SER A 78 0.27 -4.88 5.59
CA SER A 78 1.42 -5.79 5.69
C SER A 78 2.72 -5.08 5.29
N ARG A 79 3.65 -4.95 6.25
CA ARG A 79 5.00 -4.39 6.04
C ARG A 79 5.83 -5.23 5.06
N VAL A 80 5.76 -6.56 5.19
CA VAL A 80 6.49 -7.48 4.31
C VAL A 80 6.02 -7.33 2.87
N ALA A 81 4.71 -7.22 2.66
CA ALA A 81 4.17 -7.03 1.32
C ALA A 81 4.55 -5.66 0.72
N ALA A 82 4.60 -4.60 1.54
CA ALA A 82 5.05 -3.28 1.11
C ALA A 82 6.51 -3.33 0.60
N CYS A 83 7.40 -3.95 1.39
CA CYS A 83 8.81 -4.10 1.01
C CYS A 83 8.97 -5.02 -0.20
N ALA A 84 8.22 -6.12 -0.27
CA ALA A 84 8.27 -7.04 -1.41
C ALA A 84 7.82 -6.37 -2.71
N LEU A 85 6.74 -5.57 -2.70
CA LEU A 85 6.30 -4.81 -3.87
C LEU A 85 7.34 -3.77 -4.30
N LEU A 86 7.89 -3.01 -3.36
CA LEU A 86 8.92 -2.03 -3.66
C LEU A 86 10.19 -2.70 -4.22
N GLY A 87 10.62 -3.79 -3.61
CA GLY A 87 11.77 -4.59 -4.06
C GLY A 87 11.54 -5.16 -5.46
N TRP A 88 10.35 -5.72 -5.71
CA TRP A 88 9.97 -6.23 -7.04
C TRP A 88 9.95 -5.12 -8.09
N PHE A 89 9.42 -3.94 -7.75
CA PHE A 89 9.44 -2.76 -8.63
C PHE A 89 10.87 -2.32 -8.98
N VAL A 90 11.76 -2.24 -8.00
CA VAL A 90 13.17 -1.89 -8.22
C VAL A 90 13.87 -2.97 -9.06
N PHE A 91 13.65 -4.24 -8.73
CA PHE A 91 14.23 -5.37 -9.44
C PHE A 91 13.85 -5.37 -10.92
N THR A 92 12.58 -5.22 -11.25
CA THR A 92 12.11 -5.20 -12.65
C THR A 92 12.65 -4.01 -13.44
N LYS A 93 12.81 -2.83 -12.81
CA LYS A 93 13.45 -1.67 -13.44
C LYS A 93 14.93 -1.91 -13.72
N LEU A 94 15.66 -2.49 -12.75
CA LEU A 94 17.06 -2.88 -12.94
C LEU A 94 17.21 -3.98 -13.99
N ALA A 95 16.34 -4.99 -13.99
CA ALA A 95 16.34 -6.06 -14.97
C ALA A 95 16.07 -5.50 -16.38
N SER A 96 15.12 -4.58 -16.53
CA SER A 96 14.87 -3.91 -17.81
C SER A 96 16.13 -3.19 -18.30
N TRP A 97 16.78 -2.42 -17.44
CA TRP A 97 18.00 -1.69 -17.80
C TRP A 97 19.16 -2.61 -18.18
N LEU A 98 19.41 -3.66 -17.38
CA LEU A 98 20.54 -4.56 -17.57
C LEU A 98 20.35 -5.54 -18.74
N ILE A 99 19.13 -6.04 -18.95
CA ILE A 99 18.86 -7.10 -19.93
C ILE A 99 18.43 -6.54 -21.27
N THR A 100 17.53 -5.56 -21.27
CA THR A 100 16.97 -5.01 -22.52
C THR A 100 17.72 -3.77 -23.02
N GLY A 101 18.70 -3.27 -22.24
CA GLY A 101 19.47 -2.07 -22.57
C GLY A 101 18.64 -0.79 -22.58
N GLN A 102 17.38 -0.85 -22.13
CA GLN A 102 16.53 0.33 -22.08
C GLN A 102 17.07 1.34 -21.06
N PRO A 103 17.17 2.62 -21.41
CA PRO A 103 17.71 3.61 -20.50
C PRO A 103 16.83 3.74 -19.25
N LEU A 104 17.46 3.95 -18.08
CA LEU A 104 16.75 4.12 -16.79
C LEU A 104 15.72 5.26 -16.81
N TRP A 105 15.91 6.25 -17.68
CA TRP A 105 15.00 7.38 -17.85
C TRP A 105 13.75 7.03 -18.66
N HIS A 106 13.68 5.86 -19.31
CA HIS A 106 12.50 5.45 -20.06
C HIS A 106 11.32 5.25 -19.10
N GLY A 107 10.29 6.09 -19.26
CA GLY A 107 9.17 6.15 -18.31
C GLY A 107 9.55 6.72 -16.94
N ALA A 108 10.56 7.60 -16.84
CA ALA A 108 11.01 8.20 -15.57
C ALA A 108 9.87 8.82 -14.75
N ILE A 109 8.93 9.53 -15.40
CA ILE A 109 7.76 10.12 -14.73
C ILE A 109 6.94 9.03 -14.02
N TRP A 110 6.62 7.94 -14.72
CA TRP A 110 5.90 6.81 -14.13
C TRP A 110 6.71 6.12 -13.03
N THR A 111 8.02 6.02 -13.21
CA THR A 111 8.91 5.47 -12.17
C THR A 111 8.87 6.31 -10.90
N LEU A 112 8.88 7.63 -11.01
CA LEU A 112 8.80 8.56 -9.87
C LEU A 112 7.42 8.52 -9.20
N ILE A 113 6.35 8.49 -9.99
CA ILE A 113 4.98 8.44 -9.45
C ILE A 113 4.73 7.11 -8.72
N ILE A 114 4.98 5.99 -9.38
CA ILE A 114 4.73 4.65 -8.81
C ILE A 114 5.74 4.38 -7.68
N GLY A 115 7.02 4.62 -7.91
CA GLY A 115 8.07 4.43 -6.92
C GLY A 115 7.87 5.30 -5.68
N GLY A 116 7.56 6.58 -5.85
CA GLY A 116 7.27 7.49 -4.75
C GLY A 116 6.03 7.08 -3.95
N ALA A 117 4.98 6.61 -4.62
CA ALA A 117 3.80 6.07 -3.96
C ALA A 117 4.13 4.79 -3.16
N LEU A 118 4.91 3.86 -3.73
CA LEU A 118 5.32 2.62 -3.05
C LEU A 118 6.21 2.90 -1.83
N VAL A 119 7.18 3.82 -1.94
CA VAL A 119 8.02 4.25 -0.81
C VAL A 119 7.17 4.85 0.31
N ASN A 120 6.21 5.72 -0.04
CA ASN A 120 5.24 6.24 0.93
C ASN A 120 4.39 5.13 1.55
N GLY A 121 4.02 4.11 0.77
CA GLY A 121 3.33 2.92 1.25
C GLY A 121 4.10 2.12 2.28
N VAL A 122 5.39 1.87 2.02
CA VAL A 122 6.29 1.23 2.98
C VAL A 122 6.31 2.03 4.26
N TRP A 123 6.56 3.35 4.18
CA TRP A 123 6.53 4.21 5.35
C TRP A 123 5.18 4.12 6.11
N GLY A 124 4.06 4.22 5.38
CA GLY A 124 2.72 4.13 5.97
C GLY A 124 2.46 2.80 6.67
N ALA A 125 2.94 1.69 6.11
CA ALA A 125 2.82 0.36 6.72
C ALA A 125 3.63 0.25 8.03
N PHE A 126 4.85 0.78 8.06
CA PHE A 126 5.66 0.81 9.28
C PHE A 126 5.06 1.73 10.34
N GLU A 127 4.58 2.92 9.94
CA GLU A 127 3.95 3.86 10.85
C GLU A 127 2.66 3.30 11.46
N LEU A 128 1.83 2.59 10.67
CA LEU A 128 0.65 1.91 11.19
C LEU A 128 0.99 0.84 12.22
N ALA A 129 2.03 0.04 11.96
CA ALA A 129 2.49 -0.95 12.93
C ALA A 129 2.99 -0.30 14.22
N ARG A 130 3.64 0.87 14.11
CA ARG A 130 4.09 1.64 15.27
C ARG A 130 2.92 2.23 16.06
N VAL A 131 1.95 2.86 15.37
CA VAL A 131 0.73 3.39 15.98
C VAL A 131 -0.05 2.28 16.69
N ALA A 132 -0.17 1.10 16.08
CA ALA A 132 -0.85 -0.04 16.69
C ALA A 132 -0.18 -0.47 18.00
N ARG A 133 1.16 -0.54 18.04
CA ARG A 133 1.92 -0.82 19.27
C ARG A 133 1.69 0.26 20.34
N GLU A 134 1.84 1.52 19.96
CA GLU A 134 1.66 2.64 20.91
C GLU A 134 0.23 2.78 21.41
N SER A 135 -0.76 2.37 20.61
CA SER A 135 -2.17 2.37 21.01
C SER A 135 -2.53 1.28 22.01
N ALA A 136 -1.77 0.18 22.05
CA ALA A 136 -1.96 -0.89 23.03
C ALA A 136 -1.60 -0.41 24.46
N ASP A 137 -0.70 0.56 24.58
CA ASP A 137 -0.25 1.12 25.85
C ASP A 137 -1.14 2.28 26.35
N VAL A 138 -2.14 2.69 25.58
CA VAL A 138 -3.02 3.81 25.94
C VAL A 138 -4.37 3.26 26.41
N PRO A 139 -4.85 3.64 27.62
CA PRO A 139 -6.13 3.16 28.12
C PRO A 139 -7.27 3.45 27.13
N PRO A 140 -8.24 2.53 26.97
CA PRO A 140 -9.39 2.77 26.13
C PRO A 140 -10.10 4.06 26.56
N ALA A 141 -10.77 4.73 25.62
CA ALA A 141 -11.60 5.87 25.96
C ALA A 141 -12.58 5.43 27.05
N PRO A 142 -12.66 6.14 28.19
CA PRO A 142 -13.69 5.86 29.18
C PRO A 142 -15.03 5.82 28.44
N ALA A 143 -15.76 4.71 28.62
CA ALA A 143 -17.07 4.51 28.04
C ALA A 143 -18.05 5.45 28.74
N TYR A 144 -17.94 6.75 28.47
CA TYR A 144 -18.96 7.71 28.85
C TYR A 144 -20.16 7.46 27.96
N ALA A 145 -20.97 6.52 28.44
CA ALA A 145 -22.38 6.34 28.23
C ALA A 145 -22.95 7.07 27.01
N THR A 146 -23.13 6.30 25.94
CA THR A 146 -24.17 6.51 24.94
C THR A 146 -25.59 6.40 25.57
N SER A 147 -25.78 6.87 26.81
CA SER A 147 -27.05 6.88 27.54
C SER A 147 -27.77 8.23 27.46
N ARG A 148 -27.19 9.27 26.87
CA ARG A 148 -27.92 10.51 26.58
C ARG A 148 -28.65 10.45 25.24
N ARG A 149 -29.22 9.28 24.89
CA ARG A 149 -30.31 9.18 23.92
C ARG A 149 -31.61 9.49 24.67
N LEU A 150 -32.18 10.65 24.35
CA LEU A 150 -33.63 10.83 24.21
C LEU A 150 -34.47 10.72 25.49
N THR A 151 -34.33 11.69 26.40
CA THR A 151 -35.46 12.18 27.21
C THR A 151 -35.60 13.69 26.99
N PHE A 152 -35.86 14.08 25.74
CA PHE A 152 -36.40 15.39 25.39
C PHE A 152 -37.57 15.13 24.44
N GLY A 153 -38.66 14.64 25.02
CA GLY A 153 -39.86 14.25 24.28
C GLY A 153 -41.04 13.94 25.20
N GLU A 154 -41.19 14.67 26.30
CA GLU A 154 -42.41 14.66 27.14
C GLU A 154 -42.60 16.04 27.78
N ARG A 155 -43.16 16.97 27.00
CA ARG A 155 -44.05 18.07 27.44
C ARG A 155 -44.93 18.34 26.23
N ALA A 156 -46.10 17.68 26.15
CA ALA A 156 -47.37 18.11 26.72
C ALA A 156 -47.83 19.44 26.12
#